data_AF-A0A447QXS7-F1
#
_entry.id   AF-A0A447QXS7-F1
#
_cell.length_a   1.000
_cell.length_b   1.000
_cell.length_c   1.000
_cell.angle_alpha   90.00
_cell.angle_beta   90.00
_cell.angle_gamma   90.00
#
_symmetry.space_group_name_H-M   'P 1'
#
loop_
_entity.id
_entity.type
_entity.pdbx_description
1 polymer ?
#
loop_
_entity_poly.entity_id
_entity_poly.type
_entity_poly.pdbx_seq_one_letter_code
_entity_poly.pdbx_strand_id
1 'polypeptide(L)'
;MLATLLVSPLARYAKQPLLIRTRRLLGLWCFVWATLHLTSYALLELGIHNLALLGSELLSRPYLTLGIISWLVLLALTLTSTQFAQRKLGKRWQTLHNVVYLVVILAPIHYLWSVKILSPQPVIYAALALALLALRYRKFRQWWR
;
A
#
# COMPACT_ATOMS: atom_id res chain seq x y z
N MET A 1 3.37 4.04 -3.48
CA MET A 1 2.38 3.02 -3.92
C MET A 1 1.78 3.24 -5.31
N LEU A 2 1.30 4.45 -5.62
CA LEU A 2 0.69 4.76 -6.94
C LEU A 2 1.63 4.50 -8.11
N ALA A 3 2.92 4.84 -7.97
CA ALA A 3 3.95 4.52 -8.96
C ALA A 3 4.01 3.02 -9.29
N THR A 4 3.93 2.15 -8.29
CA THR A 4 3.95 0.68 -8.45
C THR A 4 2.78 0.15 -9.28
N LEU A 5 1.62 0.82 -9.21
CA LEU A 5 0.45 0.52 -10.02
C LEU A 5 0.62 1.05 -11.46
N LEU A 6 1.17 2.25 -11.61
CA LEU A 6 1.36 2.94 -12.90
C LEU A 6 2.37 2.24 -13.81
N VAL A 7 3.39 1.56 -13.25
CA VAL A 7 4.40 0.86 -14.06
C VAL A 7 3.79 -0.20 -14.99
N SER A 8 2.70 -0.85 -14.59
CA SER A 8 2.07 -1.89 -15.43
C SER A 8 1.40 -1.35 -16.70
N PRO A 9 0.48 -0.35 -16.63
CA PRO A 9 -0.06 0.27 -17.84
C PRO A 9 1.04 0.96 -18.63
N LEU A 10 1.99 1.64 -17.98
CA LEU A 10 3.09 2.32 -18.67
C LEU A 10 3.94 1.35 -19.49
N ALA A 11 4.35 0.22 -18.92
CA ALA A 11 5.10 -0.82 -19.65
C ALA A 11 4.32 -1.38 -20.85
N ARG A 12 2.99 -1.47 -20.74
CA ARG A 12 2.11 -1.96 -21.80
C ARG A 12 1.97 -0.96 -22.95
N TYR A 13 1.68 0.30 -22.64
CA TYR A 13 1.47 1.34 -23.65
C TYR A 13 2.77 1.81 -24.30
N ALA A 14 3.85 1.91 -23.51
CA ALA A 14 5.16 2.28 -24.01
C ALA A 14 5.90 1.11 -24.70
N LYS A 15 5.34 -0.11 -24.68
CA LYS A 15 5.97 -1.35 -25.19
C LYS A 15 7.37 -1.60 -24.59
N GLN A 16 7.56 -1.23 -23.32
CA GLN A 16 8.84 -1.35 -22.59
C GLN A 16 8.73 -2.39 -21.46
N PRO A 17 8.96 -3.69 -21.74
CA PRO A 17 8.79 -4.75 -20.75
C PRO A 17 9.81 -4.69 -19.61
N LEU A 18 10.97 -4.05 -19.82
CA LEU A 18 12.00 -3.87 -18.80
C LEU A 18 11.50 -3.08 -17.59
N LEU A 19 10.54 -2.17 -17.79
CA LEU A 19 9.92 -1.42 -16.70
C LEU A 19 9.22 -2.33 -15.68
N ILE A 20 8.75 -3.52 -16.07
CA ILE A 20 8.09 -4.44 -15.13
C ILE A 20 9.05 -4.88 -14.01
N ARG A 21 10.36 -4.92 -14.26
CA ARG A 21 11.37 -5.30 -13.25
C ARG A 21 11.45 -4.29 -12.09
N THR A 22 11.13 -3.01 -12.33
CA THR A 22 11.16 -1.98 -11.28
C THR A 22 9.99 -2.08 -10.31
N ARG A 23 8.93 -2.83 -10.64
CA ARG A 23 7.75 -2.97 -9.77
C ARG A 23 8.08 -3.55 -8.40
N ARG A 24 8.97 -4.56 -8.36
CA ARG A 24 9.38 -5.16 -7.08
C ARG A 24 10.11 -4.14 -6.22
N LEU A 25 11.07 -3.42 -6.81
CA LEU A 25 11.83 -2.38 -6.12
C LEU A 25 10.91 -1.28 -5.59
N LEU A 26 9.97 -0.78 -6.39
CA LEU A 26 8.99 0.22 -5.97
C LEU A 26 8.05 -0.28 -4.86
N GLY A 27 7.70 -1.57 -4.87
CA GLY A 27 6.94 -2.20 -3.79
C GLY A 27 7.70 -2.22 -2.47
N LEU A 28 8.97 -2.64 -2.50
CA LEU A 28 9.85 -2.66 -1.33
C LEU A 28 10.06 -1.25 -0.76
N TRP A 29 10.34 -0.27 -1.62
CA TRP A 29 10.43 1.14 -1.21
C TRP A 29 9.14 1.65 -0.58
N CYS A 30 7.99 1.25 -1.10
CA CYS A 30 6.70 1.61 -0.52
C CYS A 30 6.56 1.09 0.92
N PHE A 31 7.03 -0.13 1.19
CA PHE A 31 7.03 -0.69 2.55
C PHE A 31 8.04 0.03 3.46
N VAL A 32 9.26 0.31 2.99
CA VAL A 32 10.27 1.05 3.75
C VAL A 32 9.73 2.42 4.19
N TRP A 33 9.14 3.17 3.26
CA TRP A 33 8.53 4.46 3.58
C TRP A 33 7.34 4.35 4.55
N ALA A 34 6.52 3.31 4.41
CA ALA A 34 5.42 3.06 5.35
C ALA A 34 5.93 2.74 6.77
N THR A 35 7.03 1.99 6.87
CA THR A 35 7.69 1.70 8.16
C THR A 35 8.30 2.96 8.75
N LEU A 36 9.00 3.77 7.95
CA LEU A 36 9.51 5.07 8.42
C LEU A 36 8.39 5.98 8.91
N HIS A 37 7.26 6.01 8.21
CA HIS A 37 6.07 6.76 8.64
C HIS A 37 5.55 6.26 10.00
N LEU A 38 5.39 4.95 10.17
CA LEU A 38 4.96 4.35 11.43
C LEU A 38 5.95 4.64 12.58
N THR A 39 7.24 4.49 12.33
CA THR A 39 8.30 4.78 13.31
C THR A 39 8.33 6.27 13.66
N SER A 40 8.16 7.16 12.69
CA SER A 40 8.08 8.60 12.92
C SER A 40 6.86 8.96 13.78
N TYR A 41 5.70 8.36 13.54
CA TYR A 41 4.52 8.54 14.40
C TYR A 41 4.78 8.04 15.83
N ALA A 42 5.32 6.83 15.97
CA ALA A 42 5.60 6.23 17.27
C ALA A 42 6.60 7.06 18.10
N LEU A 43 7.64 7.61 17.45
CA LEU A 43 8.69 8.37 18.13
C LEU A 43 8.34 9.83 18.37
N LEU A 44 7.72 10.52 17.41
CA LEU A 44 7.45 11.95 17.50
C LEU A 44 6.10 12.27 18.13
N GLU A 45 5.05 11.51 17.78
CA GLU A 45 3.69 11.80 18.22
C GLU A 45 3.40 11.15 19.58
N LEU A 46 3.78 9.88 19.76
CA LEU A 46 3.61 9.17 21.03
C LEU A 46 4.76 9.47 22.01
N GLY A 47 5.99 9.52 21.51
CA GLY A 47 7.18 9.58 22.34
C GLY A 47 7.58 8.21 22.90
N ILE A 48 8.88 8.01 23.10
CA ILE A 48 9.48 6.72 23.52
C ILE A 48 8.87 6.18 24.83
N HIS A 49 8.47 7.08 25.74
CA HIS A 49 7.91 6.71 27.05
C HIS A 49 6.46 6.21 26.98
N ASN A 50 5.71 6.53 25.93
CA ASN A 50 4.29 6.18 25.80
C ASN A 50 4.04 5.06 24.78
N LEU A 51 5.09 4.38 24.28
CA LEU A 51 4.97 3.29 23.30
C LEU A 51 4.04 2.15 23.78
N ALA A 52 3.90 1.96 25.09
CA ALA A 52 2.95 1.00 25.66
C ALA A 52 1.48 1.35 25.37
N LEU A 53 1.16 2.63 25.18
CA LEU A 53 -0.18 3.13 24.84
C LEU A 53 -0.47 3.06 23.33
N LEU A 54 0.51 2.68 22.51
CA LEU A 54 0.36 2.66 21.06
C LEU A 54 -0.80 1.73 20.65
N GLY A 55 -0.95 0.59 21.30
CA GLY A 55 -2.06 -0.34 21.04
C GLY A 55 -3.45 0.25 21.35
N SER A 56 -3.60 0.98 22.45
CA SER A 56 -4.90 1.54 22.86
C SER A 56 -5.29 2.77 22.04
N GLU A 57 -4.33 3.64 21.71
CA GLU A 57 -4.52 4.79 20.82
C GLU A 57 -4.94 4.37 19.40
N LEU A 58 -4.30 3.31 18.89
CA LEU A 58 -4.62 2.72 17.59
C LEU A 58 -6.09 2.35 17.45
N LEU A 59 -6.63 1.64 18.45
CA LEU A 59 -8.01 1.15 18.42
C LEU A 59 -9.01 2.29 18.59
N SER A 60 -8.62 3.33 19.33
CA SER A 60 -9.46 4.48 19.61
C SER A 60 -9.62 5.41 18.39
N ARG A 61 -8.66 5.39 17.45
CA ARG A 61 -8.66 6.29 16.29
C ARG A 61 -8.77 5.49 14.98
N PRO A 62 -9.92 5.53 14.29
CA PRO A 62 -10.17 4.66 13.13
C PRO A 62 -9.18 4.89 11.98
N TYR A 63 -8.67 6.11 11.79
CA TYR A 63 -7.65 6.38 10.77
C TYR A 63 -6.33 5.64 11.06
N LEU A 64 -5.88 5.54 12.31
CA LEU A 64 -4.67 4.79 12.67
C LEU A 64 -4.83 3.29 12.38
N THR A 65 -6.00 2.74 12.68
CA THR A 65 -6.34 1.34 12.36
C THR A 65 -6.20 1.07 10.87
N LEU A 66 -6.70 1.95 9.99
CA LEU A 66 -6.54 1.82 8.54
C LEU A 66 -5.07 1.86 8.11
N GLY A 67 -4.27 2.72 8.74
CA GLY A 67 -2.83 2.83 8.51
C GLY A 67 -2.09 1.53 8.84
N ILE A 68 -2.40 0.91 9.98
CA ILE A 68 -1.72 -0.32 10.39
C ILE A 68 -2.20 -1.56 9.65
N ILE A 69 -3.49 -1.65 9.32
CA ILE A 69 -3.97 -2.69 8.40
C ILE A 69 -3.21 -2.60 7.08
N SER A 70 -3.06 -1.39 6.53
CA SER A 70 -2.30 -1.15 5.31
C SER A 70 -0.82 -1.56 5.45
N TRP A 71 -0.19 -1.21 6.57
CA TRP A 71 1.20 -1.57 6.87
C TRP A 71 1.41 -3.09 7.00
N LEU A 72 0.52 -3.80 7.71
CA LEU A 72 0.56 -5.26 7.87
C LEU A 72 0.41 -5.99 6.53
N VAL A 73 -0.48 -5.52 5.66
CA VAL A 73 -0.59 -6.06 4.30
C VAL A 73 0.70 -5.83 3.52
N LEU A 74 1.28 -4.64 3.57
CA LEU A 74 2.55 -4.34 2.90
C LEU A 74 3.72 -5.18 3.45
N LEU A 75 3.74 -5.46 4.76
CA LEU A 75 4.70 -6.36 5.39
C LEU A 75 4.58 -7.78 4.80
N ALA A 76 3.37 -8.34 4.78
CA ALA A 76 3.12 -9.68 4.23
C ALA A 76 3.55 -9.78 2.75
N LEU A 77 3.23 -8.75 1.96
CA LEU A 77 3.65 -8.65 0.55
C LEU A 77 5.18 -8.58 0.40
N THR A 78 5.83 -7.83 1.28
CA THR A 78 7.29 -7.68 1.28
C THR A 78 7.99 -9.00 1.62
N LEU A 79 7.56 -9.69 2.67
CA LEU A 79 8.10 -11.00 3.07
C LEU A 79 7.91 -12.05 1.97
N THR A 80 6.78 -11.99 1.26
CA THR A 80 6.46 -12.91 0.15
C THR A 80 7.01 -12.47 -1.21
N SER A 81 7.83 -11.42 -1.25
CA SER A 81 8.46 -10.92 -2.49
C SER A 81 9.76 -11.65 -2.88
N THR A 82 10.23 -12.60 -2.05
CA THR A 82 11.43 -13.40 -2.32
C THR A 82 11.16 -14.48 -3.37
N GLN A 83 12.19 -14.85 -4.15
CA GLN A 83 12.05 -15.91 -5.15
C GLN A 83 11.65 -17.25 -4.52
N PHE A 84 12.18 -17.54 -3.32
CA PHE A 84 11.81 -18.72 -2.55
C PHE A 84 10.32 -18.76 -2.21
N ALA A 85 9.77 -17.67 -1.65
CA ALA A 85 8.36 -17.59 -1.31
C ALA A 85 7.46 -17.68 -2.57
N GLN A 86 7.86 -17.03 -3.66
CA GLN A 86 7.13 -17.08 -4.93
C GLN A 86 7.04 -18.52 -5.49
N ARG A 87 8.14 -19.26 -5.45
CA ARG A 87 8.17 -20.67 -5.89
C ARG A 87 7.35 -21.57 -4.96
N LYS A 88 7.45 -21.37 -3.64
CA LYS A 88 6.75 -22.18 -2.63
C LYS A 88 5.22 -21.98 -2.66
N LEU A 89 4.75 -20.74 -2.87
CA LEU A 89 3.32 -20.41 -2.87
C LEU A 89 2.64 -20.67 -4.23
N GLY A 90 3.38 -20.69 -5.34
CA GLY A 90 2.85 -20.96 -6.67
C GLY A 90 1.67 -20.04 -7.03
N LYS A 91 0.52 -20.63 -7.40
CA LYS A 91 -0.69 -19.88 -7.78
C LYS A 91 -1.23 -18.98 -6.66
N ARG A 92 -1.10 -19.38 -5.39
CA ARG A 92 -1.58 -18.61 -4.22
C ARG A 92 -0.81 -17.30 -4.03
N TRP A 93 0.42 -17.23 -4.53
CA TRP A 93 1.24 -16.01 -4.47
C TRP A 93 0.57 -14.82 -5.14
N GLN A 94 -0.05 -15.04 -6.30
CA GLN A 94 -0.73 -13.98 -7.04
C GLN A 94 -2.00 -13.51 -6.32
N THR A 95 -2.73 -14.42 -5.67
CA THR A 95 -3.90 -14.08 -4.86
C THR A 95 -3.52 -13.20 -3.67
N LEU A 96 -2.45 -13.56 -2.95
CA LEU A 96 -1.90 -12.76 -1.86
C LEU A 96 -1.46 -11.38 -2.37
N HIS A 97 -0.75 -11.33 -3.51
CA HIS A 97 -0.29 -10.07 -4.10
C HIS A 97 -1.41 -9.19 -4.67
N ASN A 98 -2.60 -9.73 -4.91
CA ASN A 98 -3.77 -8.93 -5.29
C ASN A 98 -4.35 -8.15 -4.09
N VAL A 99 -4.06 -8.55 -2.85
CA VAL A 99 -4.50 -7.80 -1.65
C VAL A 99 -3.91 -6.39 -1.62
N VAL A 100 -2.86 -6.11 -2.40
CA VAL A 100 -2.36 -4.75 -2.61
C VAL A 100 -3.45 -3.78 -3.09
N TYR A 101 -4.45 -4.24 -3.84
CA TYR A 101 -5.56 -3.38 -4.28
C TYR A 101 -6.41 -2.87 -3.11
N LEU A 102 -6.51 -3.64 -2.02
CA LEU A 102 -7.15 -3.17 -0.80
C LEU A 102 -6.37 -2.00 -0.21
N VAL A 103 -5.03 -2.10 -0.16
CA VAL A 103 -4.16 -1.01 0.33
C VAL A 103 -4.32 0.25 -0.53
N VAL A 104 -4.55 0.12 -1.84
CA VAL A 104 -4.80 1.25 -2.75
C VAL A 104 -6.03 2.05 -2.37
N ILE A 105 -7.01 1.41 -1.76
CA ILE A 105 -8.24 2.06 -1.29
C ILE A 105 -8.05 2.57 0.14
N LEU A 106 -7.46 1.76 1.02
CA LEU A 106 -7.30 2.11 2.43
C LEU A 106 -6.33 3.28 2.65
N ALA A 107 -5.23 3.35 1.90
CA ALA A 107 -4.22 4.38 2.12
C ALA A 107 -4.70 5.82 1.83
N PRO A 108 -5.43 6.10 0.73
CA PRO A 108 -6.05 7.41 0.55
C PRO A 108 -7.11 7.76 1.59
N ILE A 109 -7.92 6.79 2.04
CA ILE A 109 -8.91 7.01 3.10
C ILE A 109 -8.21 7.37 4.43
N HIS A 110 -7.17 6.61 4.79
CA HIS A 110 -6.31 6.92 5.94
C HIS A 110 -5.78 8.36 5.86
N TYR A 111 -5.29 8.78 4.69
CA TYR A 111 -4.75 10.13 4.52
C TYR A 111 -5.84 11.22 4.61
N LEU A 112 -7.00 10.99 4.00
CA LEU A 112 -8.14 11.92 4.06
C LEU A 112 -8.67 12.10 5.49
N TRP A 113 -8.71 11.05 6.30
CA TRP A 113 -9.13 11.14 7.70
C TRP A 113 -8.04 11.68 8.62
N SER A 114 -6.77 11.58 8.24
CA SER A 114 -5.66 12.09 9.03
C SER A 114 -5.52 13.61 8.93
N VAL A 115 -5.97 14.24 7.84
CA VAL A 115 -5.85 15.70 7.68
C VAL A 115 -6.95 16.42 8.45
N LYS A 116 -6.56 17.43 9.25
CA LYS A 116 -7.50 18.28 10.00
C LYS A 116 -8.17 19.34 9.11
N ILE A 117 -7.52 19.70 8.01
CA ILE A 117 -8.01 20.66 7.02
C ILE A 117 -7.97 19.97 5.66
N LEU A 118 -9.07 20.07 4.90
CA LEU A 118 -9.17 19.45 3.59
C LEU A 118 -8.30 20.22 2.59
N SER A 119 -7.06 19.79 2.43
CA SER A 119 -6.18 20.29 1.38
C SER A 119 -6.46 19.57 0.05
N PRO A 120 -6.15 20.17 -1.11
CA PRO A 120 -6.38 19.53 -2.40
C PRO A 120 -5.50 18.27 -2.61
N GLN A 121 -4.39 18.14 -1.88
CA GLN A 121 -3.43 17.04 -2.09
C GLN A 121 -4.02 15.65 -1.79
N PRO A 122 -4.62 15.37 -0.60
CA PRO A 122 -5.34 14.12 -0.33
C PRO A 122 -6.37 13.76 -1.39
N VAL A 123 -7.14 14.74 -1.87
CA VAL A 123 -8.20 14.54 -2.86
C VAL A 123 -7.61 14.12 -4.21
N ILE A 124 -6.54 14.79 -4.65
CA ILE A 124 -5.81 14.45 -5.88
C ILE A 124 -5.25 13.02 -5.79
N TYR A 125 -4.62 12.65 -4.67
CA TYR A 125 -4.09 11.29 -4.50
C TYR A 125 -5.20 10.22 -4.48
N ALA A 126 -6.34 10.51 -3.85
CA ALA A 126 -7.50 9.61 -3.87
C ALA A 126 -8.08 9.45 -5.29
N ALA A 127 -8.22 10.55 -6.04
CA ALA A 127 -8.69 10.52 -7.42
C ALA A 127 -7.73 9.72 -8.33
N LEU A 128 -6.42 9.92 -8.19
CA LEU A 128 -5.40 9.15 -8.91
C LEU A 128 -5.44 7.66 -8.55
N ALA A 129 -5.63 7.33 -7.27
CA ALA A 129 -5.78 5.94 -6.83
C ALA A 129 -6.97 5.28 -7.51
N LEU A 130 -8.13 5.93 -7.52
CA LEU A 130 -9.35 5.44 -8.16
C LEU A 130 -9.18 5.29 -9.68
N ALA A 131 -8.59 6.29 -10.35
CA ALA A 131 -8.33 6.22 -11.79
C ALA A 131 -7.41 5.04 -12.15
N LEU A 132 -6.33 4.84 -11.39
CA LEU A 132 -5.42 3.72 -11.59
C LEU A 132 -6.08 2.36 -11.29
N LEU A 133 -6.96 2.30 -10.29
CA LEU A 133 -7.72 1.09 -9.98
C LEU A 133 -8.69 0.75 -11.12
N ALA A 134 -9.40 1.76 -11.64
CA ALA A 134 -10.33 1.63 -12.77
C ALA A 134 -9.62 1.15 -14.05
N LEU A 135 -8.43 1.67 -14.34
CA LEU A 135 -7.60 1.20 -15.47
C LEU A 135 -7.21 -0.29 -15.34
N ARG A 136 -7.19 -0.82 -14.11
CA ARG A 136 -6.89 -2.23 -13.83
C ARG A 136 -8.13 -3.07 -13.51
N TYR A 137 -9.32 -2.52 -13.73
CA TYR A 137 -10.60 -3.17 -13.41
C TYR A 137 -10.76 -4.54 -14.07
N ARG A 138 -10.25 -4.75 -15.30
CA ARG A 138 -10.27 -6.09 -15.94
C ARG A 138 -9.48 -7.14 -15.16
N LYS A 139 -8.33 -6.76 -14.58
CA LYS A 139 -7.50 -7.66 -13.76
C LYS A 139 -8.10 -7.85 -12.36
N PHE A 140 -8.72 -6.81 -11.82
CA PHE A 140 -9.50 -6.87 -10.58
C PHE A 140 -10.70 -7.83 -10.72
N ARG A 141 -11.44 -7.75 -11.83
CA ARG A 141 -12.58 -8.63 -12.11
C ARG A 141 -12.18 -10.10 -12.29
N GLN A 142 -10.98 -10.38 -12.81
CA GLN A 142 -10.42 -11.73 -12.90
C GLN A 142 -9.97 -12.31 -11.55
N TRP A 143 -9.78 -11.48 -10.52
CA TRP A 143 -9.50 -11.96 -9.16
C TRP A 143 -10.78 -12.37 -8.41
N TRP A 144 -11.92 -11.78 -8.79
CA TRP A 144 -13.23 -12.05 -8.18
C TRP A 144 -14.01 -13.20 -8.84
N ARG A 145 -13.53 -13.69 -10.00
CA ARG A 145 -14.04 -14.89 -10.67
C ARG A 145 -13.16 -16.08 -10.33
#